data_AF-A0A7Y5U841-F1
#
_entry.id   AF-A0A7Y5U841-F1
#
_cell.length_a   1.000
_cell.length_b   1.000
_cell.length_c   1.000
_cell.angle_alpha   90.00
_cell.angle_beta   90.00
_cell.angle_gamma   90.00
#
_symmetry.space_group_name_H-M   'P 1'
#
loop_
_entity.id
_entity.type
_entity.pdbx_description
1 polymer ?
#
loop_
_entity_poly.entity_id
_entity_poly.type
_entity_poly.pdbx_seq_one_letter_code
_entity_poly.pdbx_strand_id
1 'polypeptide(L)'
;MWVKTVPLALLGALVVACGGSQDKPDNSAWQTREGFRSLGVDENGEIDTSKSLGFHGFDWLGVRHDLILNPDKPQKPTCACLSVEVGNPSDDKFVWRGVKPDNMNPANVAVAVSAFGVDCPGGAPNPADRRPSIQAIDRAGKDVVIVIEELPPDRPIATGAIMRPPDQGGHIYVRPRTKVLPYGRTGTKELCRVR
;
A
#
# COMPACT_ATOMS: atom_id res chain seq x y z
N MET A 1 47.22 -43.07 24.25
CA MET A 1 47.75 -42.09 25.24
C MET A 1 48.98 -41.44 24.67
N TRP A 2 48.91 -40.26 24.05
CA TRP A 2 49.99 -39.26 23.95
C TRP A 2 49.30 -37.91 23.73
N VAL A 3 49.39 -37.06 24.75
CA VAL A 3 48.82 -35.71 24.79
C VAL A 3 49.84 -34.76 24.18
N LYS A 4 49.40 -33.86 23.29
CA LYS A 4 50.18 -32.68 22.90
C LYS A 4 49.29 -31.43 22.92
N THR A 5 49.50 -30.64 23.97
CA THR A 5 49.08 -29.25 24.16
C THR A 5 50.08 -28.31 23.49
N VAL A 6 49.59 -27.35 22.69
CA VAL A 6 50.31 -26.10 22.30
C VAL A 6 49.25 -25.03 21.93
N PRO A 7 49.56 -23.72 21.88
CA PRO A 7 49.10 -22.76 22.88
C PRO A 7 48.14 -21.69 22.33
N LEU A 8 47.57 -20.97 23.29
CA LEU A 8 46.76 -19.76 23.17
C LEU A 8 47.55 -18.61 22.51
N ALA A 9 47.00 -17.99 21.47
CA ALA A 9 47.45 -16.69 20.98
C ALA A 9 46.25 -15.73 20.92
N LEU A 10 46.25 -14.75 21.83
CA LEU A 10 45.39 -13.57 21.78
C LEU A 10 45.86 -12.66 20.64
N LEU A 11 44.93 -12.24 19.77
CA LEU A 11 45.04 -10.98 19.04
C LEU A 11 43.76 -10.17 19.26
N GLY A 12 43.91 -9.07 19.98
CA GLY A 12 42.88 -8.05 20.13
C GLY A 12 42.76 -7.21 18.87
N ALA A 13 41.53 -7.03 18.41
CA ALA A 13 41.19 -6.03 17.40
C ALA A 13 40.36 -4.92 18.08
N LEU A 14 40.95 -3.74 18.15
CA LEU A 14 40.29 -2.48 18.47
C LEU A 14 39.34 -2.14 17.32
N VAL A 15 38.04 -2.05 17.59
CA VAL A 15 37.06 -1.51 16.65
C VAL A 15 36.69 -0.10 17.11
N VAL A 16 37.26 0.88 16.41
CA VAL A 16 36.80 2.27 16.38
C VAL A 16 35.53 2.27 15.53
N ALA A 17 34.39 2.69 16.09
CA ALA A 17 33.14 2.84 15.32
C ALA A 17 32.42 4.14 15.67
N CYS A 18 32.64 5.11 14.77
CA CYS A 18 31.80 6.21 14.32
C CYS A 18 30.66 6.70 15.23
N GLY A 19 30.81 7.93 15.73
CA GLY A 19 29.70 8.78 16.12
C GLY A 19 28.82 9.08 14.90
N GLY A 20 27.62 8.49 14.88
CA GLY A 20 26.57 8.87 13.95
C GLY A 20 25.96 10.19 14.39
N SER A 21 26.17 11.24 13.59
CA SER A 21 25.36 12.45 13.66
C SER A 21 23.93 12.05 13.28
N GLN A 22 22.99 12.18 14.21
CA GLN A 22 21.56 12.04 13.92
C GLN A 22 21.14 13.27 13.12
N ASP A 23 21.20 13.17 11.80
CA ASP A 23 20.51 14.13 10.93
C ASP A 23 19.02 14.06 11.27
N LYS A 24 18.47 15.19 11.71
CA LYS A 24 17.02 15.35 11.84
C LYS A 24 16.39 15.05 10.48
N PRO A 25 15.30 14.28 10.43
CA PRO A 25 14.58 14.05 9.18
C PRO A 25 14.19 15.41 8.59
N ASP A 26 14.61 15.62 7.34
CA ASP A 26 14.22 16.78 6.58
C ASP A 26 12.73 16.68 6.26
N ASN A 27 11.94 17.48 6.98
CA ASN A 27 10.50 17.55 6.81
C ASN A 27 10.10 18.42 5.60
N SER A 28 11.06 18.89 4.80
CA SER A 28 10.81 19.67 3.58
C SER A 28 10.02 18.91 2.51
N ALA A 29 9.94 17.57 2.59
CA ALA A 29 9.13 16.76 1.69
C ALA A 29 7.61 17.08 1.75
N TRP A 30 7.15 17.80 2.78
CA TRP A 30 5.78 18.30 2.91
C TRP A 30 5.60 19.75 2.46
N GLN A 31 6.69 20.46 2.14
CA GLN A 31 6.56 21.81 1.57
C GLN A 31 6.00 21.67 0.17
N THR A 32 4.84 22.28 -0.01
CA THR A 32 4.09 22.34 -1.25
C THR A 32 5.05 22.79 -2.35
N ARG A 33 5.33 21.90 -3.30
CA ARG A 33 6.22 22.18 -4.43
C ARG A 33 5.70 23.43 -5.14
N GLU A 34 6.54 24.46 -5.29
CA GLU A 34 6.21 25.63 -6.11
C GLU A 34 5.73 25.15 -7.49
N GLY A 35 4.49 25.48 -7.85
CA GLY A 35 3.85 25.03 -9.08
C GLY A 35 2.67 24.06 -8.92
N PHE A 36 2.24 23.73 -7.70
CA PHE A 36 0.93 23.12 -7.50
C PHE A 36 -0.16 24.14 -7.88
N ARG A 37 -0.75 23.99 -9.08
CA ARG A 37 -1.87 24.81 -9.52
C ARG A 37 -3.05 24.52 -8.60
N SER A 38 -3.50 25.56 -7.89
CA SER A 38 -4.70 25.51 -7.06
C SER A 38 -5.88 25.01 -7.88
N LEU A 39 -6.72 24.19 -7.24
CA LEU A 39 -8.03 23.77 -7.75
C LEU A 39 -8.76 24.98 -8.35
N GLY A 40 -9.44 24.75 -9.47
CA GLY A 40 -10.09 25.79 -10.29
C GLY A 40 -10.79 26.84 -9.43
N VAL A 41 -10.42 28.08 -9.67
CA VAL A 41 -11.01 29.26 -9.00
C VAL A 41 -12.22 29.68 -9.81
N ASP A 42 -13.32 30.02 -9.16
CA ASP A 42 -14.51 30.53 -9.82
C ASP A 42 -14.33 31.97 -10.30
N GLU A 43 -15.37 32.53 -10.91
CA GLU A 43 -15.41 33.89 -11.45
C GLU A 43 -15.24 34.99 -10.38
N ASN A 44 -15.38 34.65 -9.10
CA ASN A 44 -15.16 35.55 -7.97
C ASN A 44 -13.77 35.40 -7.34
N GLY A 45 -12.93 34.49 -7.86
CA GLY A 45 -11.63 34.21 -7.29
C GLY A 45 -11.69 33.37 -6.01
N GLU A 46 -12.83 32.73 -5.72
CA GLU A 46 -12.93 31.72 -4.67
C GLU A 46 -12.66 30.32 -5.23
N ILE A 47 -12.02 29.47 -4.44
CA ILE A 47 -11.79 28.07 -4.83
C ILE A 47 -13.17 27.42 -5.00
N ASP A 48 -13.51 26.95 -6.21
CA ASP A 48 -14.77 26.25 -6.46
C ASP A 48 -14.72 24.86 -5.81
N THR A 49 -14.98 24.84 -4.50
CA THR A 49 -15.15 23.60 -3.73
C THR A 49 -16.48 22.92 -4.04
N SER A 50 -17.37 23.54 -4.83
CA SER A 50 -18.70 23.00 -5.11
C SER A 50 -18.67 21.92 -6.20
N LYS A 51 -17.69 21.97 -7.11
CA LYS A 51 -17.52 20.98 -8.20
C LYS A 51 -16.43 19.95 -7.95
N SER A 52 -15.53 20.18 -7.00
CA SER A 52 -14.48 19.22 -6.65
C SER A 52 -14.87 18.43 -5.40
N LEU A 53 -15.46 17.26 -5.64
CA LEU A 53 -15.80 16.21 -4.68
C LEU A 53 -17.01 16.55 -3.80
N GLY A 54 -18.05 15.71 -3.88
CA GLY A 54 -19.07 15.64 -2.83
C GLY A 54 -18.41 15.27 -1.49
N PHE A 55 -17.92 16.27 -0.77
CA PHE A 55 -17.37 16.20 0.58
C PHE A 55 -18.55 16.02 1.55
N HIS A 56 -19.19 14.86 1.46
CA HIS A 56 -20.21 14.44 2.40
C HIS A 56 -19.54 13.98 3.70
N GLY A 57 -19.24 14.92 4.59
CA GLY A 57 -18.72 14.64 5.92
C GLY A 57 -17.32 14.01 5.93
N PHE A 58 -16.81 13.75 7.12
CA PHE A 58 -15.48 13.19 7.40
C PHE A 58 -15.32 11.72 6.96
N ASP A 59 -15.71 11.40 5.73
CA ASP A 59 -15.65 10.06 5.19
C ASP A 59 -14.20 9.76 4.79
N TRP A 60 -13.52 8.92 5.56
CA TRP A 60 -12.10 8.58 5.41
C TRP A 60 -11.84 7.69 4.17
N LEU A 61 -12.28 8.12 2.99
CA LEU A 61 -12.14 7.42 1.72
C LEU A 61 -10.78 7.69 1.07
N GLY A 62 -10.28 6.70 0.35
CA GLY A 62 -9.08 6.81 -0.48
C GLY A 62 -8.01 5.80 -0.12
N VAL A 63 -6.89 5.95 -0.82
CA VAL A 63 -5.69 5.12 -0.67
C VAL A 63 -4.94 5.48 0.63
N ARG A 64 -4.40 4.47 1.31
CA ARG A 64 -3.84 4.56 2.66
C ARG A 64 -2.48 3.86 2.73
N HIS A 65 -1.49 4.58 3.26
CA HIS A 65 -0.14 4.06 3.53
C HIS A 65 -0.03 3.37 4.89
N ASP A 66 -0.95 3.70 5.80
CA ASP A 66 -1.00 3.21 7.17
C ASP A 66 -1.89 1.98 7.33
N LEU A 67 -2.73 1.63 6.35
CA LEU A 67 -3.53 0.41 6.33
C LEU A 67 -2.81 -0.69 5.55
N ILE A 68 -2.58 -1.83 6.18
CA ILE A 68 -1.90 -2.99 5.57
C ILE A 68 -2.64 -4.30 5.87
N LEU A 69 -2.30 -5.38 5.17
CA LEU A 69 -2.67 -6.73 5.58
C LEU A 69 -1.87 -7.13 6.83
N ASN A 70 -2.50 -7.87 7.73
CA ASN A 70 -1.89 -8.34 8.95
C ASN A 70 -0.74 -9.32 8.62
N PRO A 71 0.54 -8.97 8.91
CA PRO A 71 1.67 -9.83 8.57
C PRO A 71 1.72 -11.13 9.39
N ASP A 72 1.03 -11.18 10.53
CA ASP A 72 0.98 -12.36 11.40
C ASP A 72 -0.06 -13.40 10.94
N LYS A 73 -0.84 -13.08 9.90
CA LYS A 73 -1.83 -13.98 9.31
C LYS A 73 -1.30 -14.58 7.99
N PRO A 74 -1.59 -15.87 7.71
CA PRO A 74 -1.25 -16.47 6.41
C PRO A 74 -1.91 -15.72 5.26
N GLN A 75 -1.08 -15.20 4.35
CA GLN A 75 -1.51 -14.49 3.15
C GLN A 75 -1.87 -15.52 2.07
N LYS A 76 -3.13 -15.54 1.64
CA LYS A 76 -3.59 -16.45 0.56
C LYS A 76 -3.57 -15.72 -0.78
N PRO A 77 -3.08 -16.34 -1.86
CA PRO A 77 -3.14 -15.74 -3.19
C PRO A 77 -4.59 -15.65 -3.67
N THR A 78 -5.11 -14.43 -3.81
CA THR A 78 -6.48 -14.18 -4.31
C THR A 78 -6.44 -13.81 -5.79
N CYS A 79 -5.43 -13.01 -6.18
CA CYS A 79 -5.18 -12.62 -7.56
C CYS A 79 -3.75 -12.99 -7.94
N ALA A 80 -3.45 -13.00 -9.24
CA ALA A 80 -2.08 -13.20 -9.70
C ALA A 80 -1.13 -12.24 -8.97
N CYS A 81 -0.09 -12.81 -8.37
CA CYS A 81 0.94 -12.11 -7.60
C CYS A 81 0.46 -11.34 -6.36
N LEU A 82 -0.80 -11.45 -5.95
CA LEU A 82 -1.35 -10.68 -4.83
C LEU A 82 -2.23 -11.53 -3.91
N SER A 83 -2.00 -11.37 -2.62
CA SER A 83 -3.04 -11.53 -1.61
C SER A 83 -3.86 -10.25 -1.55
N VAL A 84 -5.18 -10.39 -1.59
CA VAL A 84 -6.12 -9.28 -1.54
C VAL A 84 -7.21 -9.64 -0.54
N GLU A 85 -7.40 -8.78 0.45
CA GLU A 85 -8.50 -8.92 1.42
C GLU A 85 -9.41 -7.71 1.38
N VAL A 86 -10.71 -7.97 1.44
CA VAL A 86 -11.76 -6.95 1.53
C VAL A 86 -12.61 -7.23 2.77
N GLY A 87 -12.86 -6.22 3.61
CA GLY A 87 -13.61 -6.43 4.85
C GLY A 87 -13.96 -5.15 5.60
N ASN A 88 -14.37 -5.30 6.86
CA ASN A 88 -14.50 -4.17 7.77
C ASN A 88 -13.10 -3.63 8.10
N PRO A 89 -12.90 -2.31 8.19
CA PRO A 89 -11.63 -1.70 8.59
C PRO A 89 -11.06 -2.12 9.96
N SER A 90 -11.88 -2.77 10.78
CA SER A 90 -11.51 -3.31 12.10
C SER A 90 -11.33 -4.83 12.12
N ASP A 91 -11.46 -5.52 10.97
CA ASP A 91 -11.21 -6.96 10.88
C ASP A 91 -9.73 -7.27 11.20
N ASP A 92 -9.48 -8.41 11.85
CA ASP A 92 -8.15 -8.83 12.32
C ASP A 92 -7.15 -9.13 11.19
N LYS A 93 -7.62 -9.24 9.95
CA LYS A 93 -6.80 -9.35 8.73
C LYS A 93 -6.17 -8.02 8.30
N PHE A 94 -6.57 -6.91 8.90
CA PHE A 94 -6.00 -5.59 8.65
C PHE A 94 -5.22 -5.09 9.86
N VAL A 95 -4.14 -4.36 9.61
CA VAL A 95 -3.36 -3.66 10.63
C VAL A 95 -3.18 -2.21 10.23
N TRP A 96 -3.33 -1.32 11.21
CA TRP A 96 -3.04 0.11 11.06
C TRP A 96 -1.64 0.39 11.63
N ARG A 97 -0.71 0.92 10.83
CA ARG A 97 0.64 1.37 11.23
C ARG A 97 0.62 2.71 11.98
N GLY A 98 -0.53 3.05 12.56
CA GLY A 98 -0.83 4.31 13.21
C GLY A 98 -2.21 4.23 13.86
N VAL A 99 -2.78 5.38 14.19
CA VAL A 99 -4.12 5.45 14.79
C VAL A 99 -5.17 5.24 13.69
N LYS A 100 -5.97 4.17 13.81
CA LYS A 100 -7.17 4.00 12.98
C LYS A 100 -8.09 5.20 13.21
N PRO A 101 -8.65 5.84 12.15
CA PRO A 101 -9.60 6.92 12.35
C PRO A 101 -10.85 6.46 13.13
N ASP A 102 -11.19 7.19 14.19
CA ASP A 102 -12.30 6.84 15.09
C ASP A 102 -13.68 7.04 14.44
N ASN A 103 -13.82 8.04 13.58
CA ASN A 103 -15.10 8.45 12.98
C ASN A 103 -15.31 7.92 11.55
N MET A 104 -14.81 6.71 11.27
CA MET A 104 -14.98 6.09 9.95
C MET A 104 -16.41 5.59 9.77
N ASN A 105 -17.02 5.90 8.62
CA ASN A 105 -18.34 5.37 8.30
C ASN A 105 -18.33 3.83 8.34
N PRO A 106 -19.18 3.19 9.18
CA PRO A 106 -19.18 1.73 9.31
C PRO A 106 -19.65 1.00 8.04
N ALA A 107 -20.29 1.71 7.10
CA ALA A 107 -20.65 1.17 5.80
C ALA A 107 -19.46 1.06 4.83
N ASN A 108 -18.35 1.75 5.11
CA ASN A 108 -17.17 1.66 4.28
C ASN A 108 -16.49 0.31 4.43
N VAL A 109 -15.81 -0.08 3.36
CA VAL A 109 -15.02 -1.30 3.30
C VAL A 109 -13.55 -0.95 3.18
N ALA A 110 -12.73 -1.72 3.89
CA ALA A 110 -11.30 -1.71 3.75
C ALA A 110 -10.89 -2.72 2.68
N VAL A 111 -9.89 -2.37 1.91
CA VAL A 111 -9.13 -3.30 1.08
C VAL A 111 -7.66 -3.13 1.35
N ALA A 112 -6.93 -4.24 1.39
CA ALA A 112 -5.48 -4.21 1.39
C ALA A 112 -4.90 -5.31 0.52
N VAL A 113 -3.70 -5.06 0.02
CA VAL A 113 -2.98 -5.92 -0.92
C VAL A 113 -1.57 -6.25 -0.40
N SER A 114 -1.06 -7.42 -0.76
CA SER A 114 0.32 -7.80 -0.50
C SER A 114 0.84 -8.77 -1.55
N ALA A 115 2.09 -8.63 -1.97
CA ALA A 115 2.80 -9.65 -2.74
C ALA A 115 3.64 -10.59 -1.85
N PHE A 116 3.66 -10.36 -0.53
CA PHE A 116 4.43 -11.16 0.40
C PHE A 116 3.81 -12.53 0.61
N GLY A 117 4.62 -13.58 0.57
CA GLY A 117 4.15 -14.96 0.71
C GLY A 117 3.34 -15.48 -0.47
N VAL A 118 3.33 -14.77 -1.61
CA VAL A 118 2.59 -15.15 -2.81
C VAL A 118 3.56 -15.38 -3.98
N ASP A 119 3.36 -16.48 -4.70
CA ASP A 119 4.12 -16.78 -5.91
C ASP A 119 3.84 -15.75 -7.01
N CYS A 120 4.91 -15.30 -7.67
CA CYS A 120 4.81 -14.30 -8.73
C CYS A 120 5.81 -14.54 -9.87
N PRO A 121 5.49 -15.43 -10.83
CA PRO A 121 6.39 -15.81 -11.92
C PRO A 121 6.69 -14.69 -12.93
N GLY A 122 6.04 -13.52 -12.83
CA GLY A 122 6.32 -12.34 -13.67
C GLY A 122 6.79 -11.10 -12.90
N GLY A 123 7.05 -11.23 -11.59
CA GLY A 123 7.54 -10.14 -10.75
C GLY A 123 9.04 -10.23 -10.49
N ALA A 124 9.55 -9.34 -9.65
CA ALA A 124 10.93 -9.44 -9.18
C ALA A 124 11.17 -10.81 -8.51
N PRO A 125 12.31 -11.50 -8.79
CA PRO A 125 12.59 -12.82 -8.24
C PRO A 125 12.59 -12.81 -6.71
N ASN A 126 13.22 -11.80 -6.12
CA ASN A 126 13.24 -11.58 -4.68
C ASN A 126 11.91 -10.93 -4.23
N PRO A 127 11.13 -11.58 -3.33
CA PRO A 127 9.88 -11.03 -2.83
C PRO A 127 10.00 -9.65 -2.19
N ALA A 128 11.15 -9.32 -1.58
CA ALA A 128 11.38 -8.02 -0.94
C ALA A 128 11.47 -6.86 -1.95
N ASP A 129 11.79 -7.16 -3.21
CA ASP A 129 11.90 -6.16 -4.28
C ASP A 129 10.57 -5.90 -4.97
N ARG A 130 9.53 -6.68 -4.66
CA ARG A 130 8.17 -6.49 -5.21
C ARG A 130 7.47 -5.37 -4.44
N ARG A 131 7.06 -4.33 -5.16
CA ARG A 131 6.48 -3.12 -4.56
C ARG A 131 5.11 -2.77 -5.16
N PRO A 132 4.12 -3.68 -5.07
CA PRO A 132 2.77 -3.36 -5.50
C PRO A 132 2.18 -2.27 -4.60
N SER A 133 1.59 -1.25 -5.21
CA SER A 133 0.89 -0.17 -4.53
C SER A 133 -0.47 0.04 -5.16
N ILE A 134 -1.46 0.37 -4.34
CA ILE A 134 -2.75 0.84 -4.82
C ILE A 134 -2.52 2.26 -5.37
N GLN A 135 -2.72 2.43 -6.67
CA GLN A 135 -2.63 3.71 -7.35
C GLN A 135 -3.93 4.50 -7.19
N ALA A 136 -5.06 3.82 -7.41
CA ALA A 136 -6.38 4.44 -7.49
C ALA A 136 -7.50 3.45 -7.15
N ILE A 137 -8.66 4.01 -6.83
CA ILE A 137 -9.92 3.31 -6.67
C ILE A 137 -10.90 3.93 -7.68
N ASP A 138 -11.14 3.23 -8.78
CA ASP A 138 -12.02 3.67 -9.84
C ASP A 138 -13.44 3.10 -9.64
N ARG A 139 -14.43 3.72 -10.27
CA ARG A 139 -15.79 3.17 -10.41
C ARG A 139 -16.09 2.88 -11.86
N ALA A 140 -16.62 1.69 -12.13
CA ALA A 140 -17.06 1.24 -13.45
C ALA A 140 -18.53 0.80 -13.36
N GLY A 141 -19.45 1.73 -13.59
CA GLY A 141 -20.87 1.49 -13.33
C GLY A 141 -21.10 1.20 -11.84
N LYS A 142 -21.61 0.00 -11.54
CA LYS A 142 -21.88 -0.47 -10.17
C LYS A 142 -20.65 -1.04 -9.46
N ASP A 143 -19.59 -1.29 -10.21
CA ASP A 143 -18.39 -1.97 -9.75
C ASP A 143 -17.35 -0.99 -9.23
N VAL A 144 -16.50 -1.49 -8.33
CA VAL A 144 -15.31 -0.79 -7.84
C VAL A 144 -14.07 -1.50 -8.35
N VAL A 145 -13.12 -0.73 -8.90
CA VAL A 145 -11.91 -1.27 -9.52
C VAL A 145 -10.68 -0.68 -8.83
N ILE A 146 -9.90 -1.55 -8.20
CA ILE A 146 -8.66 -1.21 -7.52
C ILE A 146 -7.51 -1.34 -8.51
N VAL A 147 -6.81 -0.24 -8.74
CA VAL A 147 -5.73 -0.18 -9.72
C VAL A 147 -4.39 -0.32 -9.02
N ILE A 148 -3.60 -1.31 -9.43
CA ILE A 148 -2.31 -1.64 -8.83
C ILE A 148 -1.17 -1.18 -9.74
N GLU A 149 -0.24 -0.42 -9.18
CA GLU A 149 1.03 -0.09 -9.82
C GLU A 149 2.20 -0.77 -9.14
N GLU A 150 3.36 -0.78 -9.80
CA GLU A 150 4.65 -1.11 -9.19
C GLU A 150 5.37 0.21 -8.91
N LEU A 151 5.75 0.44 -7.67
CA LEU A 151 6.48 1.65 -7.29
C LEU A 151 7.99 1.42 -7.24
N PRO A 152 8.80 2.40 -7.67
CA PRO A 152 10.24 2.33 -7.48
C PRO A 152 10.62 2.42 -5.99
N PRO A 153 11.87 2.04 -5.62
CA PRO A 153 12.33 1.96 -4.23
C PRO A 153 12.17 3.25 -3.40
N ASP A 154 12.28 4.40 -4.04
CA ASP A 154 12.25 5.75 -3.46
C ASP A 154 10.83 6.28 -3.19
N ARG A 155 9.79 5.57 -3.65
CA ARG A 155 8.40 5.99 -3.52
C ARG A 155 7.67 5.26 -2.39
N PRO A 156 6.90 5.97 -1.55
CA PRO A 156 6.14 5.34 -0.48
C PRO A 156 5.04 4.44 -1.04
N ILE A 157 4.93 3.22 -0.49
CA ILE A 157 3.93 2.23 -0.92
C ILE A 157 2.64 2.44 -0.14
N ALA A 158 1.51 2.45 -0.83
CA ALA A 158 0.19 2.36 -0.21
C ALA A 158 -0.41 1.00 -0.53
N THR A 159 -0.48 0.12 0.46
CA THR A 159 -1.05 -1.22 0.29
C THR A 159 -2.50 -1.31 0.75
N GLY A 160 -3.05 -0.26 1.34
CA GLY A 160 -4.42 -0.23 1.84
C GLY A 160 -5.27 0.86 1.21
N ALA A 161 -6.58 0.72 1.35
CA ALA A 161 -7.55 1.70 0.93
C ALA A 161 -8.86 1.54 1.72
N ILE A 162 -9.56 2.65 1.90
CA ILE A 162 -10.95 2.69 2.39
C ILE A 162 -11.82 3.17 1.25
N MET A 163 -12.93 2.48 1.00
CA MET A 163 -13.84 2.82 -0.09
C MET A 163 -15.28 2.58 0.33
N ARG A 164 -16.20 3.27 -0.35
CA ARG A 164 -17.61 2.88 -0.31
C ARG A 164 -17.77 1.52 -0.99
N PRO A 165 -18.69 0.67 -0.52
CA PRO A 165 -18.95 -0.60 -1.16
C PRO A 165 -19.41 -0.41 -2.62
N PRO A 166 -19.33 -1.44 -3.47
CA PRO A 166 -20.00 -1.46 -4.75
C PRO A 166 -21.50 -1.21 -4.59
N ASP A 167 -22.11 -0.67 -5.64
CA ASP A 167 -23.56 -0.47 -5.64
C ASP A 167 -24.27 -1.83 -5.70
N GLN A 168 -25.59 -1.87 -5.49
CA GLN A 168 -26.32 -3.13 -5.44
C GLN A 168 -26.15 -3.95 -6.73
N GLY A 169 -25.59 -5.16 -6.58
CA GLY A 169 -25.27 -6.09 -7.66
C GLY A 169 -23.90 -5.87 -8.31
N GLY A 170 -23.12 -4.89 -7.83
CA GLY A 170 -21.75 -4.65 -8.25
C GLY A 170 -20.73 -5.54 -7.53
N HIS A 171 -19.50 -5.49 -8.03
CA HIS A 171 -18.38 -6.32 -7.61
C HIS A 171 -17.13 -5.49 -7.36
N ILE A 172 -16.16 -6.12 -6.69
CA ILE A 172 -14.84 -5.52 -6.47
C ILE A 172 -13.84 -6.26 -7.35
N TYR A 173 -13.14 -5.47 -8.17
CA TYR A 173 -12.08 -5.95 -9.03
C TYR A 173 -10.74 -5.35 -8.65
N VAL A 174 -9.69 -6.09 -8.94
CA VAL A 174 -8.31 -5.62 -8.94
C VAL A 174 -7.81 -5.71 -10.37
N ARG A 175 -6.99 -4.75 -10.80
CA ARG A 175 -6.32 -4.78 -12.09
C ARG A 175 -4.95 -4.12 -12.01
N PRO A 176 -4.01 -4.49 -12.89
CA PRO A 176 -2.79 -3.72 -13.01
C PRO A 176 -3.05 -2.38 -13.71
N ARG A 177 -2.23 -1.37 -13.38
CA ARG A 177 -2.20 -0.07 -14.05
C ARG A 177 -1.82 -0.21 -15.51
N THR A 178 -0.93 -1.15 -15.84
CA THR A 178 -0.49 -1.43 -17.21
C THR A 178 -0.52 -2.93 -17.50
N LYS A 179 -0.67 -3.30 -18.77
CA LYS A 179 -0.68 -4.70 -19.23
C LYS A 179 0.67 -5.41 -19.13
N VAL A 180 1.71 -4.75 -18.62
CA VAL A 180 3.03 -5.37 -18.37
C VAL A 180 3.14 -5.86 -16.93
N LEU A 181 2.46 -5.22 -15.98
CA LEU A 181 2.59 -5.57 -14.56
C LEU A 181 1.89 -6.91 -14.24
N PRO A 182 2.50 -7.79 -13.46
CA PRO A 182 1.99 -9.14 -13.22
C PRO A 182 0.82 -9.19 -12.23
N TYR A 183 0.51 -8.07 -11.57
CA TYR A 183 -0.44 -8.01 -10.46
C TYR A 183 -1.91 -7.99 -10.87
N GLY A 184 -2.75 -8.56 -10.02
CA GLY A 184 -4.20 -8.31 -10.06
C GLY A 184 -4.93 -8.96 -11.24
N ARG A 185 -4.33 -9.95 -11.89
CA ARG A 185 -4.94 -10.70 -13.00
C ARG A 185 -5.55 -12.01 -12.53
N THR A 186 -6.48 -12.55 -13.32
CA THR A 186 -6.94 -13.94 -13.16
C THR A 186 -6.78 -14.67 -14.49
N GLY A 187 -5.70 -15.46 -14.62
CA GLY A 187 -5.37 -16.14 -15.88
C GLY A 187 -5.20 -15.15 -17.03
N THR A 188 -6.03 -15.27 -18.06
CA THR A 188 -6.04 -14.39 -19.25
C THR A 188 -6.90 -13.14 -19.11
N LYS A 189 -7.65 -12.98 -18.01
CA LYS A 189 -8.56 -11.83 -17.80
C LYS A 189 -7.81 -10.63 -17.22
N GLU A 190 -8.14 -9.44 -17.71
CA GLU A 190 -7.54 -8.17 -17.25
C GLU A 190 -7.98 -7.76 -15.84
N LEU A 191 -9.11 -8.29 -15.37
CA LEU A 191 -9.67 -8.02 -14.05
C LEU A 191 -9.70 -9.29 -13.20
N CYS A 192 -9.24 -9.18 -11.96
CA CYS A 192 -9.41 -10.19 -10.93
C CYS A 192 -10.55 -9.81 -9.99
N ARG A 193 -11.58 -10.65 -9.87
CA ARG A 193 -12.68 -10.41 -8.93
C ARG A 193 -12.31 -10.93 -7.54
N VAL A 194 -12.52 -10.11 -6.51
CA VAL A 194 -12.16 -10.43 -5.12
C VAL A 194 -13.36 -10.46 -4.16
N ARG A 195 -14.53 -9.99 -4.61
CA ARG A 195 -15.82 -10.12 -3.92
C ARG A 195 -16.98 -10.00 -4.92
#